data_AF-A0AAN6YT27-F1
#
_entry.id   AF-A0AAN6YT27-F1
#
_cell.length_a   1.000
_cell.length_b   1.000
_cell.length_c   1.000
_cell.angle_alpha   90.00
_cell.angle_beta   90.00
_cell.angle_gamma   90.00
#
_symmetry.space_group_name_H-M   'P 1'
#
loop_
_entity.id
_entity.type
_entity.pdbx_description
1 polymer ?
#
loop_
_entity_poly.entity_id
_entity_poly.type
_entity_poly.pdbx_seq_one_letter_code
_entity_poly.pdbx_strand_id
1 'polypeptide(L)'
;MAPEPINPSMSSPPKIGAPAVAVVSGSVLAGAMASLSAFVIPVLLDTNVAADHMLRQWARLYHYGHIYMPALCVATCGVYAYAAIDQKGRAGSRYILAALSTIAMVPFTWLIMAPTNNTLFRLESLGSTVTDLTVARGLLVKWAWLHAVRSLSPLLGVYLGFTGVVQELGLRV
;
A
#
# COMPACT_ATOMS: atom_id res chain seq x y z
N MET A 1 37.89 37.77 -34.03
CA MET A 1 37.16 37.48 -32.77
C MET A 1 36.38 36.20 -33.01
N ALA A 2 36.87 35.07 -32.49
CA ALA A 2 36.14 33.80 -32.63
C ALA A 2 34.91 33.83 -31.72
N PRO A 3 33.74 33.31 -32.14
CA PRO A 3 32.58 33.23 -31.28
C PRO A 3 32.90 32.32 -30.08
N GLU A 4 32.51 32.78 -28.89
CA GLU A 4 32.66 32.04 -27.64
C GLU A 4 31.87 30.72 -27.72
N PRO A 5 32.48 29.57 -27.38
CA PRO A 5 31.78 28.29 -27.45
C PRO A 5 30.64 28.26 -26.42
N ILE A 6 29.43 27.97 -26.90
CA ILE A 6 28.24 27.79 -26.08
C ILE A 6 28.51 26.65 -25.09
N ASN A 7 28.56 26.99 -23.79
CA ASN A 7 28.75 26.04 -22.70
C ASN A 7 27.54 25.09 -22.62
N PRO A 8 27.70 23.77 -22.86
CA PRO A 8 26.58 22.81 -22.91
C PRO A 8 26.10 22.35 -21.53
N SER A 9 26.50 22.99 -20.42
CA SER A 9 26.03 22.62 -19.07
C SER A 9 24.62 23.12 -18.73
N MET A 10 23.67 22.99 -19.66
CA MET A 10 22.27 22.92 -19.26
C MET A 10 21.99 21.49 -18.78
N SER A 11 22.16 21.25 -17.49
CA SER A 11 21.63 20.06 -16.85
C SER A 11 20.13 19.98 -17.19
N SER A 12 19.72 18.94 -17.91
CA SER A 12 18.30 18.69 -18.17
C SER A 12 17.52 18.80 -16.85
N PRO A 13 16.36 19.48 -16.83
CA PRO A 13 15.58 19.61 -15.60
C PRO A 13 15.23 18.22 -15.03
N PRO A 14 15.21 18.06 -13.70
CA PRO A 14 14.98 16.77 -13.08
C PRO A 14 13.60 16.22 -13.47
N LYS A 15 13.55 14.97 -13.90
CA LYS A 15 12.34 14.31 -14.42
C LYS A 15 11.50 13.73 -13.26
N ILE A 16 11.08 14.58 -12.34
CA ILE A 16 10.40 14.14 -11.10
C ILE A 16 8.91 13.82 -11.26
N GLY A 17 8.30 14.04 -12.45
CA GLY A 17 6.86 13.89 -12.65
C GLY A 17 6.33 12.49 -12.30
N ALA A 18 6.83 11.45 -12.98
CA ALA A 18 6.44 10.07 -12.72
C ALA A 18 6.71 9.62 -11.27
N PRO A 19 7.92 9.80 -10.70
CA PRO A 19 8.18 9.36 -9.33
C PRO A 19 7.37 10.17 -8.29
N ALA A 20 7.06 11.45 -8.52
CA ALA A 20 6.16 12.20 -7.65
C ALA A 20 4.72 11.65 -7.69
N VAL A 21 4.20 11.33 -8.88
CA VAL A 21 2.89 10.67 -9.03
C VAL A 21 2.86 9.35 -8.27
N ALA A 22 3.90 8.53 -8.39
CA ALA A 22 4.01 7.26 -7.66
C ALA A 22 4.05 7.44 -6.13
N VAL A 23 4.76 8.45 -5.62
CA VAL A 23 4.80 8.77 -4.18
C VAL A 23 3.42 9.19 -3.68
N VAL A 24 2.70 10.03 -4.45
CA VAL A 24 1.35 10.47 -4.09
C VAL A 24 0.38 9.30 -4.10
N SER A 25 0.35 8.49 -5.17
CA SER A 25 -0.53 7.33 -5.27
C SER A 25 -0.22 6.27 -4.20
N GLY A 26 1.06 6.05 -3.91
CA GLY A 26 1.52 5.17 -2.82
C GLY A 26 1.09 5.68 -1.45
N SER A 27 1.10 6.99 -1.22
CA SER A 27 0.69 7.61 0.05
C SER A 27 -0.81 7.47 0.26
N VAL A 28 -1.60 7.67 -0.79
CA VAL A 28 -3.05 7.40 -0.76
C VAL A 28 -3.32 5.93 -0.45
N LEU A 29 -2.62 5.00 -1.10
CA LEU A 29 -2.75 3.56 -0.84
C LEU A 29 -2.39 3.21 0.62
N ALA A 30 -1.23 3.65 1.09
CA ALA A 30 -0.75 3.37 2.44
C ALA A 30 -1.68 3.96 3.50
N GLY A 31 -2.13 5.21 3.32
CA GLY A 31 -3.07 5.88 4.21
C GLY A 31 -4.44 5.18 4.25
N ALA A 32 -5.00 4.86 3.08
CA ALA A 32 -6.26 4.12 3.00
C ALA A 32 -6.15 2.76 3.71
N MET A 33 -5.05 2.02 3.50
CA MET A 33 -4.83 0.74 4.18
C MET A 33 -4.66 0.89 5.69
N ALA A 34 -3.86 1.84 6.14
CA ALA A 34 -3.65 2.09 7.58
C ALA A 34 -4.95 2.48 8.28
N SER A 35 -5.80 3.26 7.61
CA SER A 35 -7.11 3.69 8.16
C SER A 35 -8.04 2.52 8.49
N LEU A 36 -7.94 1.40 7.76
CA LEU A 36 -8.79 0.23 8.03
C LEU A 36 -8.51 -0.34 9.41
N SER A 37 -7.23 -0.53 9.75
CA SER A 37 -6.83 -1.06 11.05
C SER A 37 -6.96 0.00 12.16
N ALA A 38 -6.71 1.27 11.85
CA ALA A 38 -6.71 2.36 12.83
C ALA A 38 -8.11 2.83 13.23
N PHE A 39 -9.08 2.81 12.30
CA PHE A 39 -10.41 3.38 12.52
C PHE A 39 -11.52 2.39 12.22
N VAL A 40 -11.53 1.77 11.03
CA VAL A 40 -12.67 0.95 10.59
C VAL A 40 -12.86 -0.27 11.48
N ILE A 41 -11.81 -1.05 11.76
CA ILE A 41 -11.94 -2.24 12.61
C ILE A 41 -12.35 -1.89 14.05
N PRO A 42 -11.75 -0.88 14.72
CA PRO A 42 -12.26 -0.41 16.01
C PRO A 42 -13.75 -0.06 15.99
N VAL A 43 -14.23 0.65 14.96
CA VAL A 43 -15.67 0.96 14.80
C VAL A 43 -16.49 -0.32 14.68
N LEU A 44 -16.06 -1.31 13.88
CA LEU A 44 -16.76 -2.59 13.77
C LEU A 44 -16.81 -3.35 15.11
N LEU A 45 -15.72 -3.34 15.87
CA LEU A 45 -15.64 -4.03 17.16
C LEU A 45 -16.52 -3.37 18.23
N ASP A 46 -16.61 -2.04 18.22
CA ASP A 46 -17.35 -1.26 19.23
C ASP A 46 -18.86 -1.23 18.96
N THR A 47 -19.26 -1.10 17.68
CA THR A 47 -20.67 -0.88 17.32
C THR A 47 -21.49 -2.16 17.11
N ASN A 48 -20.85 -3.31 16.88
CA ASN A 48 -21.57 -4.56 16.66
C ASN A 48 -21.82 -5.35 17.96
N VAL A 49 -23.09 -5.69 18.15
CA VAL A 49 -23.57 -6.56 19.24
C VAL A 49 -23.87 -7.99 18.79
N ALA A 50 -23.79 -8.27 17.48
CA ALA A 50 -24.06 -9.59 16.91
C ALA A 50 -22.97 -9.97 15.89
N ALA A 51 -22.55 -11.24 15.90
CA ALA A 51 -21.41 -11.71 15.12
C ALA A 51 -21.66 -11.66 13.61
N ASP A 52 -22.88 -11.97 13.18
CA ASP A 52 -23.29 -12.00 11.78
C ASP A 52 -23.23 -10.62 11.12
N HIS A 53 -23.70 -9.58 11.81
CA HIS A 53 -23.60 -8.20 11.31
C HIS A 53 -22.14 -7.76 11.16
N MET A 54 -21.31 -8.03 12.18
CA MET A 54 -19.89 -7.68 12.17
C MET A 54 -19.13 -8.39 11.04
N LEU A 55 -19.38 -9.69 10.85
CA LEU A 55 -18.72 -10.48 9.82
C LEU A 55 -19.17 -10.09 8.41
N ARG A 56 -20.46 -9.80 8.20
CA ARG A 56 -20.95 -9.26 6.92
C ARG A 56 -20.30 -7.91 6.59
N GLN A 57 -20.19 -7.01 7.56
CA GLN A 57 -19.53 -5.72 7.37
C GLN A 57 -18.05 -5.89 7.01
N TRP A 58 -17.32 -6.74 7.73
CA TRP A 58 -15.94 -7.08 7.39
C TRP A 58 -15.82 -7.71 6.00
N ALA A 59 -16.71 -8.63 5.63
CA ALA A 59 -16.70 -9.28 4.32
C ALA A 59 -16.93 -8.27 3.18
N ARG A 60 -17.81 -7.29 3.38
CA ARG A 60 -18.03 -6.19 2.42
C ARG A 60 -16.84 -5.24 2.37
N LEU A 61 -16.25 -4.91 3.52
CA LEU A 61 -15.01 -4.13 3.57
C LEU A 61 -13.90 -4.81 2.76
N TYR A 62 -13.70 -6.12 2.95
CA TYR A 62 -12.74 -6.90 2.18
C TYR A 62 -13.10 -6.91 0.69
N HIS A 63 -14.38 -7.07 0.35
CA HIS A 63 -14.84 -7.06 -1.04
C HIS A 63 -14.41 -5.78 -1.78
N TYR A 64 -14.61 -4.60 -1.20
CA TYR A 64 -14.14 -3.38 -1.86
C TYR A 64 -12.61 -3.23 -1.78
N GLY A 65 -12.00 -3.58 -0.64
CA GLY A 65 -10.55 -3.49 -0.44
C GLY A 65 -9.73 -4.31 -1.42
N HIS A 66 -10.12 -5.57 -1.69
CA HIS A 66 -9.37 -6.47 -2.59
C HIS A 66 -9.52 -6.11 -4.08
N ILE A 67 -10.49 -5.27 -4.44
CA ILE A 67 -10.65 -4.75 -5.81
C ILE A 67 -9.78 -3.49 -5.98
N TYR A 68 -10.03 -2.47 -5.16
CA TYR A 68 -9.43 -1.16 -5.38
C TYR A 68 -7.96 -1.07 -4.94
N MET A 69 -7.61 -1.63 -3.78
CA MET A 69 -6.25 -1.46 -3.24
C MET A 69 -5.18 -2.21 -4.05
N PRO A 70 -5.38 -3.47 -4.48
CA PRO A 70 -4.44 -4.13 -5.38
C PRO A 70 -4.31 -3.43 -6.74
N ALA A 71 -5.40 -2.90 -7.30
CA ALA A 71 -5.33 -2.14 -8.55
C ALA A 71 -4.46 -0.88 -8.40
N LEU A 72 -4.65 -0.11 -7.33
CA LEU A 72 -3.82 1.06 -7.03
C LEU A 72 -2.36 0.68 -6.73
N CYS A 73 -2.13 -0.45 -6.07
CA CYS A 73 -0.80 -0.99 -5.80
C CYS A 73 -0.06 -1.34 -7.10
N VAL A 74 -0.69 -2.08 -8.00
CA VAL A 74 -0.11 -2.46 -9.30
C VAL A 74 0.16 -1.21 -10.14
N ALA A 75 -0.77 -0.25 -10.18
CA ALA A 75 -0.58 1.02 -10.87
C ALA A 75 0.63 1.79 -10.30
N THR A 76 0.69 1.96 -8.98
CA THR A 76 1.81 2.65 -8.29
C THR A 76 3.15 1.96 -8.55
N CYS A 77 3.18 0.63 -8.46
CA CYS A 77 4.35 -0.19 -8.76
C CYS A 77 4.82 0.02 -10.22
N GLY A 78 3.88 0.03 -11.17
CA GLY A 78 4.16 0.30 -12.59
C GLY A 78 4.76 1.69 -12.81
N VAL A 79 4.26 2.72 -12.13
CA VAL A 79 4.82 4.09 -12.24
C VAL A 79 6.22 4.16 -11.63
N TYR A 80 6.49 3.50 -10.49
CA TYR A 80 7.85 3.41 -9.96
C TYR A 80 8.80 2.67 -10.90
N ALA A 81 8.36 1.55 -11.49
CA ALA A 81 9.14 0.80 -12.45
C ALA A 81 9.44 1.64 -13.71
N TYR A 82 8.45 2.39 -14.21
CA TYR A 82 8.63 3.33 -15.31
C TYR A 82 9.64 4.44 -14.96
N ALA A 83 9.53 5.04 -13.78
CA ALA A 83 10.49 6.05 -13.31
C ALA A 83 11.93 5.52 -13.22
N ALA A 84 12.10 4.22 -12.96
CA ALA A 84 13.43 3.61 -12.91
C ALA A 84 14.10 3.43 -14.29
N ILE A 85 13.35 3.40 -15.40
CA ILE A 85 13.90 3.18 -16.75
C ILE A 85 14.86 4.31 -17.16
N ASP A 86 14.46 5.54 -16.89
CA ASP A 86 15.20 6.75 -17.29
C ASP A 86 16.30 7.13 -16.29
N GLN A 87 16.31 6.49 -15.11
CA GLN A 87 17.12 6.92 -13.97
C GLN A 87 18.25 5.93 -13.67
N LYS A 88 19.49 6.42 -13.78
CA LYS A 88 20.70 5.64 -13.49
C LYS A 88 21.16 5.83 -12.05
N GLY A 89 21.90 4.83 -11.55
CA GLY A 89 22.52 4.90 -10.22
C GLY A 89 21.52 4.82 -9.07
N ARG A 90 21.83 5.51 -7.97
CA ARG A 90 21.11 5.37 -6.68
C ARG A 90 19.62 5.74 -6.76
N ALA A 91 19.24 6.76 -7.55
CA ALA A 91 17.84 7.16 -7.71
C ALA A 91 17.01 6.04 -8.39
N GLY A 92 17.55 5.46 -9.47
CA GLY A 92 16.92 4.30 -10.13
C GLY A 92 16.76 3.10 -9.19
N SER A 93 17.81 2.79 -8.41
CA SER A 93 17.72 1.73 -7.39
C SER A 93 16.64 1.99 -6.34
N ARG A 94 16.48 3.24 -5.89
CA ARG A 94 15.42 3.63 -4.94
C ARG A 94 14.03 3.39 -5.52
N TYR A 95 13.79 3.68 -6.80
CA TYR A 95 12.50 3.42 -7.44
C TYR A 95 12.22 1.93 -7.66
N ILE A 96 13.22 1.14 -8.01
CA ILE A 96 13.07 -0.32 -8.09
C ILE A 96 12.71 -0.89 -6.72
N LEU A 97 13.43 -0.48 -5.67
CA LEU A 97 13.13 -0.92 -4.31
C LEU A 97 11.74 -0.43 -3.87
N ALA A 98 11.33 0.79 -4.22
CA ALA A 98 10.00 1.30 -3.95
C ALA A 98 8.90 0.45 -4.61
N ALA A 99 9.08 0.07 -5.87
CA ALA A 99 8.17 -0.81 -6.60
C ALA A 99 8.05 -2.19 -5.91
N LEU A 100 9.20 -2.82 -5.62
CA LEU A 100 9.26 -4.13 -4.96
C LEU A 100 8.64 -4.09 -3.56
N SER A 101 8.96 -3.07 -2.76
CA SER A 101 8.38 -2.88 -1.43
C SER A 101 6.87 -2.65 -1.51
N THR A 102 6.37 -1.91 -2.51
CA THR A 102 4.93 -1.65 -2.68
C THR A 102 4.17 -2.92 -3.04
N ILE A 103 4.67 -3.73 -3.97
CA ILE A 103 3.98 -4.94 -4.43
C ILE A 103 4.07 -6.11 -3.43
N ALA A 104 5.02 -6.07 -2.49
CA ALA A 104 5.22 -7.10 -1.46
C ALA A 104 3.97 -7.34 -0.57
N MET A 105 3.04 -6.39 -0.49
CA MET A 105 1.76 -6.60 0.20
C MET A 105 0.93 -7.75 -0.40
N VAL A 106 1.11 -8.05 -1.70
CA VAL A 106 0.34 -9.10 -2.41
C VAL A 106 0.72 -10.48 -1.91
N PRO A 107 2.00 -10.93 -1.98
CA PRO A 107 2.39 -12.23 -1.42
C PRO A 107 2.15 -12.30 0.09
N PHE A 108 2.31 -11.20 0.85
CA PHE A 108 1.95 -11.18 2.27
C PHE A 108 0.47 -11.53 2.50
N THR A 109 -0.43 -11.03 1.66
CA THR A 109 -1.85 -11.32 1.77
C THR A 109 -2.12 -12.81 1.59
N TRP A 110 -1.53 -13.42 0.56
CA TRP A 110 -1.78 -14.83 0.24
C TRP A 110 -1.13 -15.79 1.22
N LEU A 111 0.10 -15.50 1.65
CA LEU A 111 0.87 -16.41 2.51
C LEU A 111 0.50 -16.28 3.99
N ILE A 112 0.22 -15.05 4.45
CA ILE A 112 0.07 -14.77 5.90
C ILE A 112 -1.38 -14.47 6.28
N MET A 113 -2.10 -13.68 5.47
CA MET A 113 -3.47 -13.27 5.83
C MET A 113 -4.55 -14.25 5.38
N ALA A 114 -4.33 -15.01 4.29
CA ALA A 114 -5.35 -15.89 3.70
C ALA A 114 -5.99 -16.87 4.71
N PRO A 115 -5.26 -17.53 5.64
CA PRO A 115 -5.90 -18.41 6.63
C PRO A 115 -6.92 -17.68 7.52
N THR A 116 -6.61 -16.45 7.93
CA THR A 116 -7.50 -15.62 8.74
C THR A 116 -8.71 -15.16 7.91
N ASN A 117 -8.47 -14.70 6.68
CA ASN A 117 -9.52 -14.28 5.75
C ASN A 117 -10.51 -15.43 5.46
N ASN A 118 -10.01 -16.62 5.15
CA ASN A 118 -10.82 -17.79 4.83
C ASN A 118 -11.67 -18.23 6.04
N THR A 119 -11.11 -18.13 7.24
CA THR A 119 -11.86 -18.42 8.47
C THR A 119 -13.00 -17.42 8.67
N LEU A 120 -12.73 -16.13 8.48
CA LEU A 120 -13.75 -15.07 8.59
C LEU A 120 -14.87 -15.23 7.54
N PHE A 121 -14.52 -15.51 6.28
CA PHE A 121 -15.51 -15.80 5.24
C PHE A 121 -16.34 -17.05 5.54
N ARG A 122 -15.71 -18.11 6.06
CA ARG A 122 -16.45 -19.31 6.46
C ARG A 122 -17.46 -18.99 7.55
N LEU A 123 -17.07 -18.26 8.59
CA LEU A 123 -17.98 -17.85 9.66
C LEU A 123 -19.11 -16.96 9.15
N GLU A 124 -18.81 -16.02 8.25
CA GLU A 124 -19.84 -15.17 7.62
C GLU A 124 -20.89 -16.02 6.87
N SER A 125 -20.44 -17.04 6.13
CA SER A 125 -21.32 -17.93 5.37
C SER A 125 -22.21 -18.84 6.24
N LEU A 126 -21.81 -19.12 7.49
CA LEU A 126 -22.57 -19.98 8.42
C LEU A 126 -23.68 -19.22 9.17
N GLY A 127 -23.60 -17.89 9.22
CA GLY A 127 -24.62 -17.05 9.86
C GLY A 127 -24.61 -17.06 11.40
N SER A 128 -25.62 -16.37 11.96
CA SER A 128 -25.70 -15.99 13.38
C SER A 128 -25.92 -17.15 14.34
N THR A 129 -26.50 -18.27 13.88
CA THR A 129 -26.88 -19.41 14.71
C THR A 129 -25.70 -20.25 15.18
N VAL A 130 -24.55 -20.12 14.51
CA VAL A 130 -23.35 -20.94 14.75
C VAL A 130 -22.17 -20.11 15.27
N THR A 131 -22.22 -18.79 15.09
CA THR A 131 -21.03 -17.95 15.23
C THR A 131 -21.03 -17.16 16.54
N ASP A 132 -20.08 -17.51 17.41
CA ASP A 132 -19.82 -16.78 18.65
C ASP A 132 -19.19 -15.40 18.38
N LEU A 133 -19.73 -14.37 19.04
CA LEU A 133 -19.26 -12.98 18.88
C LEU A 133 -17.82 -12.79 19.38
N THR A 134 -17.42 -13.47 20.45
CA THR A 134 -16.06 -13.39 21.01
C THR A 134 -15.04 -13.96 20.02
N VAL A 135 -15.37 -15.08 19.39
CA VAL A 135 -14.55 -15.68 18.32
C VAL A 135 -14.42 -14.73 17.13
N ALA A 136 -15.53 -14.14 16.67
CA ALA A 136 -15.51 -13.19 15.56
C ALA A 136 -14.67 -11.94 15.89
N ARG A 137 -14.79 -11.39 17.10
CA ARG A 137 -13.99 -10.25 17.58
C ARG A 137 -12.49 -10.58 17.60
N GLY A 138 -12.12 -11.74 18.15
CA GLY A 138 -10.72 -12.18 18.20
C GLY A 138 -10.10 -12.30 16.81
N LEU A 139 -10.83 -12.83 15.84
CA LEU A 139 -10.37 -12.93 14.46
C LEU A 139 -10.25 -11.55 13.78
N LEU A 140 -11.18 -10.62 14.02
CA LEU A 140 -11.08 -9.25 13.51
C LEU A 140 -9.88 -8.49 14.09
N VAL A 141 -9.60 -8.65 15.39
CA VAL A 141 -8.40 -8.06 16.03
C VAL A 141 -7.13 -8.63 15.41
N LYS A 142 -7.06 -9.96 15.24
CA LYS A 142 -5.93 -10.60 14.56
C LYS A 142 -5.78 -10.08 13.13
N TRP A 143 -6.88 -10.00 12.39
CA TRP A 143 -6.89 -9.48 11.02
C TRP A 143 -6.40 -8.03 10.97
N ALA A 144 -6.84 -7.16 11.88
CA ALA A 144 -6.42 -5.76 11.95
C ALA A 144 -4.91 -5.63 12.17
N TRP A 145 -4.33 -6.43 13.05
CA TRP A 145 -2.87 -6.46 13.27
C TRP A 145 -2.11 -6.92 12.02
N LEU A 146 -2.53 -8.02 11.41
CA LEU A 146 -1.91 -8.50 10.17
C LEU A 146 -2.03 -7.46 9.04
N HIS A 147 -3.19 -6.80 8.94
CA HIS A 147 -3.44 -5.77 7.95
C HIS A 147 -2.62 -4.50 8.21
N ALA A 148 -2.39 -4.13 9.48
CA ALA A 148 -1.52 -3.03 9.85
C ALA A 148 -0.08 -3.31 9.40
N VAL A 149 0.44 -4.52 9.66
CA VAL A 149 1.75 -4.97 9.15
C VAL A 149 1.77 -4.94 7.63
N ARG A 150 0.72 -5.41 6.96
CA ARG A 150 0.60 -5.36 5.50
C ARG A 150 0.71 -3.92 4.96
N SER A 151 0.15 -2.93 5.66
CA SER A 151 0.19 -1.52 5.24
C SER A 151 1.59 -0.89 5.30
N LEU A 152 2.54 -1.50 6.01
CA LEU A 152 3.93 -1.04 6.03
C LEU A 152 4.63 -1.22 4.68
N SER A 153 4.18 -2.17 3.85
CA SER A 153 4.74 -2.45 2.53
C SER A 153 4.64 -1.24 1.57
N PRO A 154 3.44 -0.71 1.25
CA PRO A 154 3.33 0.50 0.44
C PRO A 154 3.89 1.74 1.14
N LEU A 155 3.86 1.81 2.48
CA LEU A 155 4.49 2.92 3.21
C LEU A 155 6.02 2.96 3.03
N LEU A 156 6.67 1.81 3.07
CA LEU A 156 8.10 1.69 2.76
C LEU A 156 8.37 2.07 1.30
N GLY A 157 7.48 1.68 0.38
CA GLY A 157 7.51 2.12 -1.01
C GLY A 157 7.50 3.64 -1.16
N VAL A 158 6.58 4.32 -0.46
CA VAL A 158 6.49 5.78 -0.40
C VAL A 158 7.78 6.39 0.11
N TYR A 159 8.32 5.89 1.22
CA TYR A 159 9.57 6.38 1.79
C TYR A 159 10.73 6.28 0.78
N LEU A 160 10.93 5.10 0.19
CA LEU A 160 11.99 4.86 -0.80
C LEU A 160 11.82 5.75 -2.03
N GLY A 161 10.60 5.83 -2.58
CA GLY A 161 10.29 6.68 -3.72
C GLY A 161 10.52 8.16 -3.43
N PHE A 162 10.12 8.64 -2.25
CA PHE A 162 10.33 10.01 -1.82
C PHE A 162 11.83 10.34 -1.71
N THR A 163 12.62 9.46 -1.09
CA THR A 163 14.09 9.66 -1.06
C THR A 163 14.71 9.66 -2.47
N GLY A 164 14.14 8.91 -3.42
CA GLY A 164 14.53 8.97 -4.84
C GLY A 164 14.29 10.36 -5.44
N VAL A 165 13.08 10.91 -5.24
CA VAL A 165 12.72 12.25 -5.72
C VAL A 165 13.64 13.32 -5.12
N VAL A 166 13.87 13.27 -3.81
CA VAL A 166 14.73 14.24 -3.11
C VAL A 166 16.17 14.18 -3.65
N GLN A 167 16.67 12.98 -3.98
CA GLN A 167 17.99 12.84 -4.59
C GLN A 167 18.07 13.42 -6.01
N GLU A 168 17.03 13.30 -6.82
CA GLU A 168 16.97 13.96 -8.14
C GLU A 168 16.98 15.47 -8.05
N LEU A 169 16.43 16.02 -6.96
CA LEU A 169 16.49 17.45 -6.66
C LEU A 169 17.88 17.91 -6.18
N GLY A 170 18.88 17.02 -6.14
CA GLY A 170 20.24 17.33 -5.70
C GLY A 170 20.39 17.48 -4.19
N LEU A 171 19.34 17.15 -3.42
CA LEU A 171 19.36 17.20 -1.97
C LEU A 171 19.99 15.91 -1.42
N ARG A 172 20.82 16.03 -0.38
CA ARG A 172 21.48 14.88 0.27
C ARG A 172 20.48 14.15 1.15
N VAL A 173 20.33 12.83 0.94
CA VAL A 173 19.44 11.91 1.69
C VAL A 173 20.15 10.60 1.95
#